data_AF-A0A7C7HHC2-F1
#
_entry.id   AF-A0A7C7HHC2-F1
#
_cell.length_a   1.000
_cell.length_b   1.000
_cell.length_c   1.000
_cell.angle_alpha   90.00
_cell.angle_beta   90.00
_cell.angle_gamma   90.00
#
_symmetry.space_group_name_H-M   'P 1'
#
loop_
_entity.id
_entity.type
_entity.pdbx_description
1 polymer ?
#
loop_
_entity_poly.entity_id
_entity_poly.type
_entity_poly.pdbx_seq_one_letter_code
_entity_poly.pdbx_strand_id
1 'polypeptide(L)'
;MCCTRISEFKKILKISFDELRIIPFGKILLDPNSIIDLPKEFSYQTFSKTGEMMDDGLLVPGGHDGMAAFPGITKDTTILVRNHEIRAYKKELPSKDLEKSGFGEDNRLLKRINSDHLYDSRLNNRPAIGGTTNLVYNTKTNRLEKHFMSLVGTNNNCAGGPTPWSTWITCDKDTLTSGDNFDEDHGYNFEVTARSITGLTKIIPLKAMGRFNHEAVAVDS
;
A
#
# COMPACT_ATOMS: atom_id res chain seq x y z
N MET A 1 -41.30 15.82 -40.71
CA MET A 1 -40.48 16.89 -41.30
C MET A 1 -39.11 16.86 -40.63
N CYS A 2 -38.08 16.69 -41.46
CA CYS A 2 -36.63 16.72 -41.24
C CYS A 2 -36.02 16.20 -39.92
N CYS A 3 -35.59 14.94 -40.00
CA CYS A 3 -34.41 14.44 -39.33
C CYS A 3 -33.17 15.02 -40.04
N THR A 4 -32.59 16.10 -39.50
CA THR A 4 -31.38 16.70 -40.07
C THR A 4 -30.15 15.98 -39.50
N ARG A 5 -29.41 15.33 -40.39
CA ARG A 5 -28.32 14.41 -40.10
C ARG A 5 -27.13 15.16 -39.49
N ILE A 6 -26.56 14.56 -38.44
CA ILE A 6 -25.25 14.88 -37.83
C ILE A 6 -24.09 14.94 -38.86
N SER A 7 -24.31 14.50 -40.12
CA SER A 7 -23.32 14.56 -41.19
C SER A 7 -22.91 15.98 -41.63
N GLU A 8 -23.69 17.03 -41.33
CA GLU A 8 -23.33 18.39 -41.75
C GLU A 8 -22.34 19.12 -40.82
N PHE A 9 -22.17 18.68 -39.57
CA PHE A 9 -21.17 19.26 -38.67
C PHE A 9 -19.72 18.84 -39.00
N LYS A 10 -19.53 17.81 -39.84
CA LYS A 10 -18.20 17.33 -40.25
C LYS A 10 -17.49 18.18 -41.31
N LYS A 11 -18.14 19.22 -41.85
CA LYS A 11 -17.58 20.02 -42.96
C LYS A 11 -17.01 21.39 -42.58
N ILE A 12 -17.10 21.81 -41.31
CA ILE A 12 -16.69 23.17 -40.91
C ILE A 12 -15.34 23.21 -40.16
N LEU A 13 -14.80 22.07 -39.73
CA LEU A 13 -13.47 22.02 -39.12
C LEU A 13 -12.68 20.87 -39.75
N LYS A 14 -11.67 21.20 -40.57
CA LYS A 14 -10.59 20.28 -40.93
C LYS A 14 -9.73 20.04 -39.69
N ILE A 15 -10.30 19.37 -38.69
CA ILE A 15 -9.58 18.96 -37.50
C ILE A 15 -9.82 17.46 -37.38
N SER A 16 -8.76 16.68 -37.56
CA SER A 16 -8.78 15.25 -37.28
C SER A 16 -9.14 15.04 -35.81
N PHE A 17 -9.86 13.96 -35.46
CA PHE A 17 -10.05 13.59 -34.05
C PHE A 17 -8.71 13.39 -33.31
N ASP A 18 -7.63 13.11 -34.04
CA ASP A 18 -6.25 13.05 -33.51
C ASP A 18 -5.65 14.43 -33.21
N GLU A 19 -6.09 15.48 -33.91
CA GLU A 19 -5.64 16.87 -33.70
C GLU A 19 -6.36 17.55 -32.50
N LEU A 20 -7.41 16.91 -31.95
CA LEU A 20 -8.15 17.38 -30.77
C LEU A 20 -7.74 16.68 -29.47
N ARG A 21 -6.83 15.70 -29.51
CA ARG A 21 -6.19 15.20 -28.28
C ARG A 21 -5.12 16.18 -27.86
N ILE A 22 -5.53 17.17 -27.08
CA ILE A 22 -4.61 17.76 -26.11
C ILE A 22 -4.18 16.60 -25.21
N ILE A 23 -2.98 16.08 -25.42
CA ILE A 23 -2.30 15.29 -24.40
C ILE A 23 -1.67 16.36 -23.51
N PRO A 24 -2.28 16.72 -22.37
CA PRO A 24 -1.86 17.88 -21.58
C PRO A 24 -0.38 17.82 -21.16
N PHE A 25 0.21 16.62 -21.19
CA PHE A 25 1.59 16.36 -20.82
C PHE A 25 2.50 15.96 -22.00
N GLY A 26 2.04 16.04 -23.26
CA GLY A 26 2.85 15.71 -24.43
C GLY A 26 2.96 14.21 -24.74
N LYS A 27 3.91 13.85 -25.61
CA LYS A 27 4.08 12.46 -26.10
C LYS A 27 4.61 11.56 -24.98
N ILE A 28 3.96 10.41 -24.78
CA ILE A 28 4.44 9.33 -23.91
C ILE A 28 5.68 8.67 -24.53
N LEU A 29 6.74 8.52 -23.74
CA LEU A 29 7.94 7.77 -24.06
C LEU A 29 7.90 6.41 -23.37
N LEU A 30 8.21 5.36 -24.13
CA LEU A 30 8.28 4.01 -23.59
C LEU A 30 9.51 3.87 -22.71
N ASP A 31 9.35 3.26 -21.54
CA ASP A 31 10.46 2.92 -20.65
C ASP A 31 11.17 1.64 -21.15
N PRO A 32 12.48 1.68 -21.44
CA PRO A 32 13.24 0.49 -21.84
C PRO A 32 13.16 -0.66 -20.83
N ASN A 33 12.93 -0.36 -19.55
CA ASN A 33 12.78 -1.35 -18.49
C ASN A 33 11.32 -1.80 -18.28
N SER A 34 10.38 -1.24 -19.03
CA SER A 34 8.94 -1.54 -18.96
C SER A 34 8.35 -1.39 -17.54
N ILE A 35 8.82 -0.40 -16.76
CA ILE A 35 8.27 -0.11 -15.43
C ILE A 35 7.12 0.88 -15.54
N ILE A 36 7.37 2.06 -16.11
CA ILE A 36 6.34 3.09 -16.31
C ILE A 36 6.67 3.96 -17.52
N ASP A 37 5.77 3.97 -18.50
CA ASP A 37 5.86 4.88 -19.64
C ASP A 37 5.42 6.28 -19.20
N LEU A 38 6.25 7.29 -19.47
CA LEU A 38 6.02 8.66 -19.01
C LEU A 38 6.12 9.66 -20.16
N PRO A 39 5.43 10.80 -20.07
CA PRO A 39 5.71 11.92 -20.97
C PRO A 39 7.15 12.40 -20.82
N LYS A 40 7.72 12.98 -21.88
CA LYS A 40 9.14 13.35 -21.99
C LYS A 40 9.66 14.21 -20.82
N GLU A 41 8.81 15.06 -20.26
CA GLU A 41 9.14 16.02 -19.21
C GLU A 41 9.05 15.41 -17.79
N PHE A 42 8.61 14.16 -17.68
CA PHE A 42 8.50 13.45 -16.41
C PHE A 42 9.62 12.43 -16.27
N SER A 43 10.05 12.23 -15.03
CA SER A 43 10.99 11.19 -14.65
C SER A 43 10.51 10.50 -13.37
N TYR A 44 10.89 9.25 -13.19
CA TYR A 44 10.60 8.51 -11.96
C TYR A 44 11.88 7.95 -11.35
N GLN A 45 11.78 7.56 -10.09
CA GLN A 45 12.77 6.76 -9.39
C GLN A 45 12.04 5.58 -8.73
N THR A 46 12.67 4.42 -8.72
CA THR A 46 12.18 3.26 -7.95
C THR A 46 12.98 3.14 -6.67
N PHE A 47 12.29 2.81 -5.57
CA PHE A 47 12.88 2.53 -4.26
C PHE A 47 11.95 1.57 -3.51
N SER A 48 12.49 0.85 -2.51
CA SER A 48 11.73 -0.10 -1.70
C SER A 48 10.96 -1.12 -2.56
N LYS A 49 11.67 -1.86 -3.41
CA LYS A 49 11.08 -2.90 -4.25
C LYS A 49 10.77 -4.15 -3.42
N THR A 50 9.69 -4.84 -3.77
CA THR A 50 9.32 -6.12 -3.14
C THR A 50 10.51 -7.07 -3.04
N GLY A 51 10.70 -7.67 -1.87
CA GLY A 51 11.80 -8.62 -1.63
C GLY A 51 13.16 -7.98 -1.32
N GLU A 52 13.32 -6.65 -1.41
CA GLU A 52 14.51 -5.98 -0.89
C GLU A 52 14.58 -6.10 0.64
N MET A 53 15.78 -6.25 1.18
CA MET A 53 16.00 -6.24 2.63
C MET A 53 15.83 -4.81 3.16
N MET A 54 15.00 -4.65 4.18
CA MET A 54 14.74 -3.41 4.89
C MET A 54 15.70 -3.21 6.08
N ASP A 55 15.68 -2.01 6.67
CA ASP A 55 16.57 -1.63 7.78
C ASP A 55 16.28 -2.38 9.08
N ASP A 56 15.10 -2.96 9.23
CA ASP A 56 14.71 -3.84 10.35
C ASP A 56 15.12 -5.31 10.13
N GLY A 57 15.72 -5.63 8.98
CA GLY A 57 16.14 -6.98 8.61
C GLY A 57 15.00 -7.89 8.14
N LEU A 58 13.83 -7.32 7.84
CA LEU A 58 12.73 -7.98 7.12
C LEU A 58 12.81 -7.67 5.62
N LEU A 59 11.97 -8.31 4.83
CA LEU A 59 11.84 -7.99 3.40
C LEU A 59 10.72 -6.98 3.19
N VAL A 60 10.85 -6.14 2.15
CA VAL A 60 9.73 -5.35 1.65
C VAL A 60 8.62 -6.31 1.21
N PRO A 61 7.43 -6.29 1.86
CA PRO A 61 6.33 -7.13 1.43
C PRO A 61 5.81 -6.66 0.06
N GLY A 62 5.21 -7.56 -0.72
CA GLY A 62 4.57 -7.20 -1.99
C GLY A 62 3.21 -6.56 -1.78
N GLY A 63 2.35 -6.59 -2.81
CA GLY A 63 0.98 -6.09 -2.71
C GLY A 63 0.88 -4.63 -2.25
N HIS A 64 1.83 -3.77 -2.66
CA HIS A 64 1.79 -2.35 -2.32
C HIS A 64 0.44 -1.75 -2.71
N ASP A 65 -0.25 -1.14 -1.75
CA ASP A 65 -1.58 -0.56 -1.95
C ASP A 65 -1.65 0.84 -1.30
N GLY A 66 -2.81 1.27 -0.83
CA GLY A 66 -3.07 2.62 -0.35
C GLY A 66 -2.04 3.11 0.67
N MET A 67 -1.71 4.40 0.54
CA MET A 67 -0.62 5.02 1.26
C MET A 67 -0.85 6.51 1.44
N ALA A 68 -0.20 7.10 2.44
CA ALA A 68 -0.21 8.53 2.69
C ALA A 68 1.16 9.06 3.08
N ALA A 69 1.44 10.29 2.66
CA ALA A 69 2.66 11.02 2.98
C ALA A 69 2.44 11.94 4.19
N PHE A 70 3.41 11.93 5.10
CA PHE A 70 3.42 12.72 6.32
C PHE A 70 4.74 13.51 6.43
N PRO A 71 4.75 14.65 7.14
CA PRO A 71 6.00 15.32 7.47
C PRO A 71 6.96 14.38 8.20
N GLY A 72 8.22 14.33 7.77
CA GLY A 72 9.26 13.59 8.47
C GLY A 72 9.82 14.35 9.68
N ILE A 73 10.80 13.73 10.36
CA ILE A 73 11.47 14.33 11.54
C ILE A 73 12.19 15.63 11.16
N THR A 74 12.75 15.68 9.95
CA THR A 74 13.38 16.88 9.41
C THR A 74 12.53 17.49 8.30
N LYS A 75 12.74 18.78 8.02
CA LYS A 75 12.11 19.48 6.89
C LYS A 75 12.44 18.89 5.52
N ASP A 76 13.53 18.15 5.41
CA ASP A 76 14.00 17.56 4.16
C ASP A 76 13.48 16.12 3.98
N THR A 77 12.75 15.59 4.98
CA THR A 77 12.26 14.20 4.99
C THR A 77 10.73 14.14 4.96
N THR A 78 10.22 13.17 4.21
CA THR A 78 8.80 12.78 4.17
C THR A 78 8.71 11.32 4.62
N ILE A 79 7.70 11.00 5.43
CA ILE A 79 7.40 9.62 5.81
C ILE A 79 6.20 9.15 5.01
N LEU A 80 6.37 8.07 4.25
CA LEU A 80 5.27 7.37 3.57
C LEU A 80 4.87 6.17 4.41
N VAL A 81 3.61 6.10 4.82
CA VAL A 81 3.03 4.87 5.38
C VAL A 81 2.31 4.15 4.24
N ARG A 82 2.71 2.92 3.95
CA ARG A 82 2.23 2.14 2.80
C ARG A 82 1.65 0.82 3.24
N ASN A 83 0.47 0.48 2.73
CA ASN A 83 -0.18 -0.80 2.94
C ASN A 83 0.37 -1.93 2.07
N HIS A 84 0.14 -3.15 2.54
CA HIS A 84 0.43 -4.40 1.85
C HIS A 84 -0.84 -5.26 1.77
N GLU A 85 -1.54 -5.23 0.62
CA GLU A 85 -2.78 -5.97 0.35
C GLU A 85 -2.45 -7.44 0.03
N ILE A 86 -2.10 -8.19 1.09
CA ILE A 86 -1.72 -9.59 1.00
C ILE A 86 -2.66 -10.43 1.87
N ARG A 87 -3.31 -11.43 1.25
CA ARG A 87 -4.23 -12.35 1.92
C ARG A 87 -3.54 -13.60 2.43
N ALA A 88 -3.73 -13.90 3.71
CA ALA A 88 -3.63 -15.24 4.26
C ALA A 88 -5.01 -15.93 4.18
N TYR A 89 -5.06 -17.21 3.81
CA TYR A 89 -6.30 -17.96 3.65
C TYR A 89 -6.47 -19.05 4.73
N LYS A 90 -7.74 -19.42 5.00
CA LYS A 90 -8.14 -20.38 6.03
C LYS A 90 -7.65 -21.82 5.80
N LYS A 91 -7.61 -22.30 4.55
CA LYS A 91 -7.41 -23.73 4.24
C LYS A 91 -6.33 -24.03 3.20
N GLU A 92 -5.78 -23.03 2.53
CA GLU A 92 -4.82 -23.29 1.47
C GLU A 92 -3.40 -23.44 2.02
N LEU A 93 -2.64 -24.33 1.35
CA LEU A 93 -1.17 -24.39 1.36
C LEU A 93 -0.58 -22.97 1.28
N PRO A 94 0.70 -22.77 1.66
CA PRO A 94 1.35 -21.48 1.61
C PRO A 94 0.83 -20.65 0.43
N SER A 95 0.12 -19.56 0.71
CA SER A 95 -0.50 -18.74 -0.33
C SER A 95 0.57 -18.44 -1.36
N LYS A 96 0.27 -18.45 -2.67
CA LYS A 96 1.19 -17.95 -3.70
C LYS A 96 1.77 -16.56 -3.33
N ASP A 97 1.04 -15.84 -2.50
CA ASP A 97 1.43 -14.55 -1.97
C ASP A 97 2.42 -14.60 -0.78
N LEU A 98 2.86 -15.78 -0.30
CA LEU A 98 3.95 -15.87 0.69
C LEU A 98 5.29 -15.47 0.11
N GLU A 99 5.48 -15.60 -1.19
CA GLU A 99 6.63 -14.99 -1.88
C GLU A 99 6.64 -13.46 -1.73
N LYS A 100 5.48 -12.87 -1.42
CA LYS A 100 5.31 -11.44 -1.12
C LYS A 100 5.40 -11.14 0.39
N SER A 101 5.61 -12.12 1.25
CA SER A 101 5.69 -11.93 2.70
C SER A 101 6.95 -11.17 3.09
N GLY A 102 6.80 -10.21 4.02
CA GLY A 102 7.95 -9.55 4.65
C GLY A 102 8.81 -10.49 5.51
N PHE A 103 8.29 -11.67 5.87
CA PHE A 103 9.00 -12.67 6.67
C PHE A 103 9.88 -13.62 5.85
N GLY A 104 9.87 -13.47 4.52
CA GLY A 104 10.60 -14.33 3.58
C GLY A 104 10.03 -15.74 3.47
N GLU A 105 10.63 -16.52 2.57
CA GLU A 105 10.28 -17.93 2.34
C GLU A 105 10.27 -18.72 3.66
N ASP A 106 9.26 -19.58 3.82
CA ASP A 106 8.98 -20.37 5.02
C ASP A 106 8.97 -19.56 6.34
N ASN A 107 8.71 -18.25 6.26
CA ASN A 107 8.71 -17.33 7.38
C ASN A 107 10.05 -17.32 8.14
N ARG A 108 11.18 -17.55 7.46
CA ARG A 108 12.53 -17.63 8.06
C ARG A 108 12.95 -16.40 8.86
N LEU A 109 12.36 -15.24 8.58
CA LEU A 109 12.61 -13.97 9.28
C LEU A 109 11.61 -13.69 10.40
N LEU A 110 10.57 -14.50 10.59
CA LEU A 110 9.55 -14.26 11.62
C LEU A 110 10.13 -14.16 13.04
N LYS A 111 11.20 -14.93 13.31
CA LYS A 111 11.95 -14.87 14.57
C LYS A 111 12.54 -13.49 14.92
N ARG A 112 12.56 -12.55 13.98
CA ARG A 112 12.98 -11.15 14.20
C ARG A 112 11.88 -10.31 14.83
N ILE A 113 10.63 -10.76 14.73
CA ILE A 113 9.48 -10.12 15.33
C ILE A 113 9.15 -10.83 16.64
N ASN A 114 8.98 -10.06 17.71
CA ASN A 114 8.36 -10.57 18.92
C ASN A 114 6.88 -10.86 18.60
N SER A 115 6.42 -12.08 18.88
CA SER A 115 5.05 -12.53 18.61
C SER A 115 3.98 -11.64 19.24
N ASP A 116 4.27 -10.97 20.35
CA ASP A 116 3.36 -10.01 20.99
C ASP A 116 3.06 -8.78 20.11
N HIS A 117 3.87 -8.59 19.05
CA HIS A 117 3.69 -7.55 18.05
C HIS A 117 3.11 -8.06 16.74
N LEU A 118 2.57 -9.29 16.69
CA LEU A 118 1.75 -9.76 15.57
C LEU A 118 0.28 -9.63 15.97
N TYR A 119 -0.55 -9.02 15.13
CA TYR A 119 -1.99 -9.02 15.40
C TYR A 119 -2.55 -10.44 15.40
N ASP A 120 -2.32 -11.19 14.32
CA ASP A 120 -2.65 -12.61 14.24
C ASP A 120 -1.39 -13.44 13.95
N SER A 121 -0.90 -14.13 14.98
CA SER A 121 0.26 -15.02 14.89
C SER A 121 -0.02 -16.29 14.10
N ARG A 122 -1.28 -16.75 14.12
CA ARG A 122 -1.80 -18.02 13.59
C ARG A 122 -1.05 -19.25 14.13
N LEU A 123 -1.66 -20.42 13.92
CA LEU A 123 -1.04 -21.71 14.22
C LEU A 123 0.09 -22.05 13.22
N ASN A 124 1.09 -22.80 13.69
CA ASN A 124 2.15 -23.43 12.87
C ASN A 124 3.04 -22.46 12.06
N ASN A 125 3.48 -21.34 12.66
CA ASN A 125 4.44 -20.41 12.03
C ASN A 125 3.89 -19.79 10.72
N ARG A 126 2.60 -19.42 10.69
CA ARG A 126 1.92 -18.89 9.49
C ARG A 126 1.15 -17.60 9.79
N PRO A 127 1.79 -16.53 10.31
CA PRO A 127 1.09 -15.29 10.66
C PRO A 127 0.32 -14.73 9.48
N ALA A 128 -0.65 -13.85 9.74
CA ALA A 128 -1.17 -13.01 8.66
C ALA A 128 -0.03 -12.12 8.13
N ILE A 129 0.04 -11.96 6.81
CA ILE A 129 1.19 -11.41 6.10
C ILE A 129 0.91 -10.05 5.44
N GLY A 130 -0.23 -9.45 5.75
CA GLY A 130 -0.49 -8.05 5.46
C GLY A 130 0.25 -7.14 6.45
N GLY A 131 -0.11 -5.86 6.43
CA GLY A 131 0.42 -4.85 7.32
C GLY A 131 0.80 -3.58 6.59
N THR A 132 1.72 -2.83 7.19
CA THR A 132 2.21 -1.57 6.66
C THR A 132 3.72 -1.45 6.80
N THR A 133 4.35 -0.70 5.91
CA THR A 133 5.73 -0.22 6.07
C THR A 133 5.75 1.30 6.18
N ASN A 134 6.68 1.82 6.98
CA ASN A 134 7.06 3.23 6.96
C ASN A 134 8.33 3.39 6.12
N LEU A 135 8.34 4.39 5.23
CA LEU A 135 9.48 4.75 4.38
C LEU A 135 9.88 6.19 4.67
N VAL A 136 11.11 6.42 5.11
CA VAL A 136 11.69 7.74 5.33
C VAL A 136 12.42 8.16 4.05
N TYR A 137 11.83 9.08 3.31
CA TYR A 137 12.36 9.56 2.03
C TYR A 137 12.86 10.99 2.15
N ASN A 138 14.10 11.24 1.76
CA ASN A 138 14.70 12.57 1.73
C ASN A 138 14.42 13.24 0.39
N THR A 139 13.53 14.23 0.41
CA THR A 139 13.07 14.94 -0.79
C THR A 139 14.07 15.96 -1.32
N LYS A 140 15.06 16.34 -0.51
CA LYS A 140 16.16 17.21 -0.96
C LYS A 140 17.22 16.44 -1.76
N THR A 141 17.49 15.19 -1.39
CA THR A 141 18.51 14.34 -2.03
C THR A 141 17.91 13.31 -2.99
N ASN A 142 16.59 13.15 -2.99
CA ASN A 142 15.84 12.12 -3.72
C ASN A 142 16.35 10.71 -3.40
N ARG A 143 16.41 10.39 -2.10
CA ARG A 143 16.87 9.08 -1.60
C ARG A 143 15.96 8.54 -0.51
N LEU A 144 15.72 7.24 -0.58
CA LEU A 144 15.18 6.50 0.55
C LEU A 144 16.28 6.39 1.61
N GLU A 145 16.07 7.01 2.77
CA GLU A 145 17.01 6.93 3.90
C GLU A 145 16.73 5.71 4.76
N LYS A 146 15.46 5.28 4.83
CA LYS A 146 15.06 4.15 5.65
C LYS A 146 13.72 3.55 5.20
N HIS A 147 13.54 2.26 5.39
CA HIS A 147 12.23 1.60 5.37
C HIS A 147 12.19 0.41 6.33
N PHE A 148 11.01 0.18 6.92
CA PHE A 148 10.79 -0.87 7.92
C PHE A 148 9.30 -1.16 8.07
N MET A 149 8.94 -2.32 8.63
CA MET A 149 7.58 -2.66 8.99
C MET A 149 7.07 -1.76 10.12
N SER A 150 5.86 -1.22 9.97
CA SER A 150 5.19 -0.40 10.99
C SER A 150 3.93 -1.04 11.57
N LEU A 151 3.37 -2.04 10.91
CA LEU A 151 2.31 -2.92 11.41
C LEU A 151 2.48 -4.30 10.77
N VAL A 152 2.30 -5.37 11.54
CA VAL A 152 2.41 -6.76 11.08
C VAL A 152 1.30 -7.63 11.69
N GLY A 153 1.01 -8.76 11.04
CA GLY A 153 0.02 -9.71 11.53
C GLY A 153 -1.44 -9.31 11.23
N THR A 154 -1.68 -8.22 10.49
CA THR A 154 -2.99 -7.92 9.91
C THR A 154 -3.12 -8.58 8.54
N ASN A 155 -4.32 -8.61 7.98
CA ASN A 155 -4.60 -9.30 6.73
C ASN A 155 -5.13 -8.33 5.68
N ASN A 156 -4.71 -8.53 4.43
CA ASN A 156 -5.31 -7.86 3.28
C ASN A 156 -5.46 -6.33 3.42
N ASN A 157 -4.41 -5.64 3.89
CA ASN A 157 -4.45 -4.20 4.09
C ASN A 157 -4.60 -3.48 2.74
N CYS A 158 -5.78 -2.94 2.46
CA CYS A 158 -6.09 -2.36 1.15
C CYS A 158 -5.69 -0.87 1.12
N ALA A 159 -6.63 0.05 1.32
CA ALA A 159 -6.33 1.47 1.50
C ALA A 159 -6.53 1.92 2.96
N GLY A 160 -6.92 3.17 3.15
CA GLY A 160 -6.94 3.77 4.47
C GLY A 160 -7.24 5.26 4.42
N GLY A 161 -6.87 5.95 5.50
CA GLY A 161 -7.08 7.39 5.63
C GLY A 161 -6.01 8.06 6.49
N PRO A 162 -5.42 9.19 6.04
CA PRO A 162 -4.59 10.00 6.92
C PRO A 162 -5.49 10.72 7.93
N THR A 163 -5.04 10.79 9.18
CA THR A 163 -5.72 11.57 10.22
C THR A 163 -5.10 12.97 10.35
N PRO A 164 -5.87 13.97 10.80
CA PRO A 164 -5.35 15.30 11.11
C PRO A 164 -4.23 15.31 12.17
N TRP A 165 -4.16 14.28 13.02
CA TRP A 165 -3.15 14.14 14.09
C TRP A 165 -1.91 13.32 13.67
N SER A 166 -1.66 13.19 12.36
CA SER A 166 -0.45 12.59 11.78
C SER A 166 -0.32 11.08 12.01
N THR A 167 -1.42 10.35 11.86
CA THR A 167 -1.45 8.88 11.80
C THR A 167 -2.11 8.41 10.51
N TRP A 168 -1.91 7.13 10.18
CA TRP A 168 -2.56 6.45 9.08
C TRP A 168 -3.51 5.41 9.65
N ILE A 169 -4.78 5.44 9.25
CA ILE A 169 -5.72 4.36 9.54
C ILE A 169 -5.66 3.40 8.36
N THR A 170 -5.11 2.20 8.56
CA THR A 170 -5.09 1.13 7.56
C THR A 170 -6.33 0.24 7.66
N CYS A 171 -6.84 -0.22 6.52
CA CYS A 171 -8.04 -1.04 6.41
C CYS A 171 -7.70 -2.52 6.18
N ASP A 172 -7.98 -3.38 7.16
CA ASP A 172 -7.97 -4.84 6.97
C ASP A 172 -9.23 -5.23 6.18
N LYS A 173 -9.06 -5.57 4.90
CA LYS A 173 -10.16 -5.88 3.98
C LYS A 173 -10.41 -7.39 3.92
N ASP A 174 -10.74 -7.97 5.06
CA ASP A 174 -11.20 -9.35 5.16
C ASP A 174 -12.19 -9.50 6.32
N THR A 175 -13.04 -10.51 6.33
CA THR A 175 -13.97 -10.79 7.44
C THR A 175 -13.75 -12.20 8.00
N LEU A 176 -12.51 -12.68 7.96
CA LEU A 176 -12.12 -13.92 8.63
C LEU A 176 -12.40 -13.79 10.12
N THR A 177 -13.10 -14.79 10.65
CA THR A 177 -13.33 -14.95 12.08
C THR A 177 -12.24 -15.84 12.63
N SER A 178 -11.85 -15.58 13.88
CA SER A 178 -11.04 -16.48 14.71
C SER A 178 -11.56 -17.92 14.64
N GLY A 179 -10.64 -18.88 14.71
CA GLY A 179 -10.88 -20.29 14.37
C GLY A 179 -10.35 -20.67 12.98
N ASP A 180 -10.21 -21.97 12.71
CA ASP A 180 -9.68 -22.50 11.44
C ASP A 180 -8.36 -21.84 10.98
N ASN A 181 -7.35 -21.82 11.86
CA ASN A 181 -6.00 -21.26 11.66
C ASN A 181 -5.85 -19.74 11.80
N PHE A 182 -6.82 -19.02 12.36
CA PHE A 182 -6.69 -17.62 12.76
C PHE A 182 -6.92 -17.47 14.25
N ASP A 183 -6.05 -16.72 14.93
CA ASP A 183 -6.14 -16.47 16.37
C ASP A 183 -7.10 -15.30 16.66
N GLU A 184 -7.23 -14.36 15.72
CA GLU A 184 -8.01 -13.14 15.87
C GLU A 184 -9.10 -12.99 14.78
N ASP A 185 -10.09 -12.15 15.09
CA ASP A 185 -11.06 -11.70 14.08
C ASP A 185 -10.43 -10.62 13.19
N HIS A 186 -10.54 -10.76 11.88
CA HIS A 186 -10.15 -9.74 10.89
C HIS A 186 -11.31 -8.83 10.48
N GLY A 187 -11.01 -7.79 9.71
CA GLY A 187 -12.01 -6.82 9.22
C GLY A 187 -12.15 -5.55 10.05
N TYR A 188 -11.09 -5.21 10.79
CA TYR A 188 -11.02 -3.98 11.57
C TYR A 188 -10.00 -3.03 10.96
N ASN A 189 -10.14 -1.75 11.28
CA ASN A 189 -9.11 -0.78 10.97
C ASN A 189 -8.06 -0.73 12.07
N PHE A 190 -6.84 -0.32 11.73
CA PHE A 190 -5.74 -0.16 12.68
C PHE A 190 -5.11 1.21 12.49
N GLU A 191 -4.75 1.85 13.60
CA GLU A 191 -4.05 3.13 13.56
C GLU A 191 -2.54 2.92 13.62
N VAL A 192 -1.82 3.48 12.64
CA VAL A 192 -0.37 3.37 12.48
C VAL A 192 0.24 4.76 12.61
N THR A 193 1.25 4.92 13.48
CA THR A 193 1.91 6.23 13.61
C THR A 193 2.86 6.49 12.46
N ALA A 194 2.73 7.68 11.84
CA ALA A 194 3.68 8.14 10.85
C ALA A 194 4.92 8.81 11.46
N ARG A 195 4.89 9.16 12.76
CA ARG A 195 6.01 9.88 13.42
C ARG A 195 7.16 8.97 13.82
N SER A 196 6.94 7.66 13.90
CA SER A 196 8.02 6.73 14.22
C SER A 196 8.92 6.51 13.00
N ILE A 197 10.24 6.56 13.22
CA ILE A 197 11.28 6.20 12.24
C ILE A 197 11.90 4.83 12.50
N THR A 198 11.37 4.07 13.45
CA THR A 198 11.75 2.67 13.72
C THR A 198 10.63 1.90 14.37
N GLY A 199 10.56 0.61 14.06
CA GLY A 199 9.79 -0.36 14.83
C GLY A 199 8.28 -0.30 14.59
N LEU A 200 7.59 -1.20 15.27
CA LEU A 200 6.18 -1.48 15.08
C LEU A 200 5.30 -0.55 15.93
N THR A 201 4.17 -0.13 15.37
CA THR A 201 3.09 0.52 16.13
C THR A 201 2.42 -0.49 17.07
N LYS A 202 1.85 0.01 18.16
CA LYS A 202 1.00 -0.79 19.03
C LYS A 202 -0.22 -1.30 18.25
N ILE A 203 -0.44 -2.60 18.26
CA ILE A 203 -1.56 -3.22 17.58
C ILE A 203 -2.84 -3.05 18.41
N ILE A 204 -3.76 -2.22 17.91
CA ILE A 204 -5.09 -2.06 18.49
C ILE A 204 -6.11 -2.04 17.35
N PRO A 205 -6.99 -3.06 17.21
CA PRO A 205 -8.09 -3.00 16.25
C PRO A 205 -9.11 -1.94 16.70
N LEU A 206 -9.47 -1.04 15.79
CA LEU A 206 -10.46 0.02 16.00
C LEU A 206 -11.89 -0.53 15.87
N LYS A 207 -12.28 -1.41 16.79
CA LYS A 207 -13.56 -2.14 16.74
C LYS A 207 -14.80 -1.23 16.67
N ALA A 208 -14.71 -0.01 17.20
CA ALA A 208 -15.78 0.99 17.13
C ALA A 208 -16.11 1.43 15.68
N MET A 209 -15.21 1.23 14.72
CA MET A 209 -15.43 1.51 13.30
C MET A 209 -16.21 0.39 12.58
N GLY A 210 -16.62 -0.66 13.29
CA GLY A 210 -17.32 -1.80 12.73
C GLY A 210 -16.40 -2.82 12.07
N ARG A 211 -16.98 -3.99 11.76
CA ARG A 211 -16.27 -5.14 11.18
C ARG A 211 -16.86 -5.51 9.82
N PHE A 212 -16.15 -5.20 8.74
CA PHE A 212 -16.53 -5.49 7.37
C PHE A 212 -15.30 -5.35 6.46
N ASN A 213 -15.46 -5.54 5.15
CA ASN A 213 -14.38 -5.32 4.19
C ASN A 213 -14.15 -3.81 4.01
N HIS A 214 -13.31 -3.22 4.86
CA HIS A 214 -12.95 -1.80 4.79
C HIS A 214 -12.06 -1.54 3.58
N GLU A 215 -12.39 -0.54 2.77
CA GLU A 215 -11.54 -0.11 1.64
C GLU A 215 -10.64 1.04 2.07
N ALA A 216 -11.25 2.17 2.43
CA ALA A 216 -10.58 3.42 2.77
C ALA A 216 -11.31 4.13 3.92
N VAL A 217 -10.62 5.08 4.56
CA VAL A 217 -11.18 5.92 5.60
C VAL A 217 -11.05 7.37 5.16
N ALA A 218 -12.18 8.08 5.04
CA ALA A 218 -12.20 9.52 4.87
C ALA A 218 -12.39 10.17 6.24
N VAL A 219 -11.47 11.04 6.62
CA VAL A 219 -11.57 11.83 7.85
C VAL A 219 -12.01 13.24 7.47
N ASP A 220 -13.12 13.68 8.05
CA ASP A 220 -13.65 15.04 7.89
C ASP A 220 -13.36 15.87 9.15
N SER A 221 -13.23 17.19 8.98
CA SER A 221 -12.80 18.14 10.03
C SER A 221 -13.87 19.18 10.35
#